data_AF-A0A8S0H973-F1
#
_entry.id   AF-A0A8S0H973-F1
#
_cell.length_a   1.000
_cell.length_b   1.000
_cell.length_c   1.000
_cell.angle_alpha   90.00
_cell.angle_beta   90.00
_cell.angle_gamma   90.00
#
_symmetry.space_group_name_H-M   'P 1'
#
loop_
_entity.id
_entity.type
_entity.pdbx_description
1 polymer ?
#
loop_
_entity_poly.entity_id
_entity_poly.type
_entity_poly.pdbx_seq_one_letter_code
_entity_poly.pdbx_strand_id
1 'polypeptide(L)'
;MGLSAAQNIIKEIREEAGLQVSVRQLYGLRHKAKGPYKPDHRDFYKLYFLCERQDAEAPMAGSETSDAAFFAPDQLPPLSQGRTVERDIQEAFDFHEGRRSVALFD
;
A
#
# COMPACT_ATOMS: atom_id res chain seq x y z
N MET A 1 -13.68 6.98 -16.25
CA MET A 1 -14.18 7.68 -15.04
C MET A 1 -12.98 8.12 -14.23
N GLY A 2 -12.95 9.37 -13.75
CA GLY A 2 -11.84 9.89 -12.94
C GLY A 2 -12.09 9.64 -11.46
N LEU A 3 -11.33 8.72 -10.86
CA LEU A 3 -11.31 8.50 -9.42
C LEU A 3 -10.24 9.39 -8.78
N SER A 4 -10.53 9.92 -7.59
CA SER A 4 -9.48 10.50 -6.76
C SER A 4 -8.51 9.40 -6.30
N ALA A 5 -7.29 9.76 -5.90
CA ALA A 5 -6.32 8.78 -5.40
C ALA A 5 -6.86 7.97 -4.20
N ALA A 6 -7.62 8.62 -3.32
CA ALA A 6 -8.25 7.96 -2.17
C ALA A 6 -9.37 6.98 -2.60
N GLN A 7 -10.20 7.36 -3.58
CA GLN A 7 -11.21 6.45 -4.12
C GLN A 7 -10.57 5.27 -4.85
N ASN A 8 -9.48 5.51 -5.57
CA ASN A 8 -8.77 4.47 -6.30
C ASN A 8 -8.24 3.41 -5.34
N ILE A 9 -7.51 3.79 -4.27
CA ILE A 9 -6.95 2.80 -3.34
C ILE A 9 -8.04 2.00 -2.61
N ILE A 10 -9.19 2.60 -2.28
CA ILE A 10 -10.32 1.87 -1.68
C ILE A 10 -10.86 0.82 -2.66
N LYS A 11 -11.02 1.18 -3.94
CA LYS A 11 -11.44 0.26 -5.00
C LYS A 11 -10.45 -0.89 -5.15
N GLU A 12 -9.15 -0.60 -5.30
CA GLU A 12 -8.11 -1.62 -5.51
C GLU A 12 -8.03 -2.58 -4.32
N ILE A 13 -8.08 -2.10 -3.07
CA ILE A 13 -8.06 -2.99 -1.88
C ILE A 13 -9.29 -3.93 -1.86
N ARG A 14 -10.47 -3.43 -2.24
CA ARG A 14 -11.67 -4.25 -2.32
C ARG A 14 -11.57 -5.29 -3.44
N GLU A 15 -11.06 -4.90 -4.60
CA GLU A 15 -10.97 -5.79 -5.77
C GLU A 15 -9.87 -6.83 -5.62
N GLU A 16 -8.73 -6.51 -5.03
CA GLU A 16 -7.59 -7.43 -4.91
C GLU A 16 -7.65 -8.29 -3.63
N ALA A 17 -8.22 -7.78 -2.54
CA ALA A 17 -8.19 -8.44 -1.22
C ALA A 17 -9.57 -8.59 -0.55
N GLY A 18 -10.66 -8.13 -1.18
CA GLY A 18 -12.02 -8.29 -0.66
C GLY A 18 -12.35 -7.41 0.56
N LEU A 19 -11.44 -6.53 0.99
CA LEU A 19 -11.58 -5.77 2.23
C LEU A 19 -12.30 -4.42 2.03
N GLN A 20 -13.15 -4.04 2.98
CA GLN A 20 -13.74 -2.71 3.06
C GLN A 20 -12.90 -1.82 3.97
N VAL A 21 -12.47 -0.68 3.42
CA VAL A 21 -11.57 0.26 4.11
C VAL A 21 -11.95 1.72 3.87
N SER A 22 -11.54 2.59 4.80
CA SER A 22 -11.44 4.05 4.58
C SER A 22 -9.98 4.49 4.54
N VAL A 23 -9.68 5.53 3.77
CA VAL A 23 -8.37 6.19 3.81
C VAL A 23 -8.27 7.07 5.05
N ARG A 24 -7.23 6.86 5.85
CA ARG A 24 -6.93 7.65 7.06
C ARG A 24 -5.93 8.77 6.76
N GLN A 25 -4.85 8.44 6.07
CA GLN A 25 -3.71 9.35 5.89
C GLN A 25 -2.89 8.98 4.65
N LEU A 26 -2.40 9.98 3.90
CA LEU A 26 -1.27 9.81 2.99
C LEU A 26 0.03 9.88 3.80
N TYR A 27 0.82 8.82 3.83
CA TYR A 27 2.09 8.81 4.59
C TYR A 27 3.32 9.02 3.70
N GLY A 28 3.19 8.83 2.39
CA GLY A 28 4.31 9.02 1.47
C GLY A 28 3.87 9.34 0.05
N LEU A 29 4.62 10.23 -0.61
CA LEU A 29 4.57 10.48 -2.05
C LEU A 29 5.99 10.47 -2.58
N ARG A 30 6.28 9.55 -3.51
CA ARG A 30 7.64 9.29 -3.98
C ARG A 30 7.71 9.08 -5.47
N HIS A 31 8.78 9.56 -6.08
CA HIS A 31 9.10 9.21 -7.45
C HIS A 31 9.66 7.78 -7.53
N LYS A 32 9.01 6.88 -8.28
CA LYS A 32 9.40 5.47 -8.38
C LYS A 32 10.88 5.29 -8.75
N ALA A 33 11.40 6.10 -9.67
CA ALA A 33 12.79 5.98 -10.13
C ALA A 33 13.85 6.39 -9.09
N LYS A 34 13.48 7.15 -8.05
CA LYS A 34 14.41 7.62 -7.00
C LYS A 34 14.57 6.62 -5.84
N GLY A 35 13.68 5.64 -5.73
CA GLY A 35 13.71 4.65 -4.64
C GLY A 35 14.47 3.36 -5.00
N PRO A 36 14.73 2.49 -4.00
CA PRO A 36 15.51 1.26 -4.16
C PRO A 36 14.68 0.11 -4.76
N TYR A 37 13.94 0.39 -5.82
CA TYR A 37 13.08 -0.59 -6.48
C TYR A 37 13.81 -1.22 -7.67
N LYS A 38 13.31 -2.38 -8.10
CA LYS A 38 13.71 -2.93 -9.42
C LYS A 38 13.45 -1.88 -10.51
N PRO A 39 14.38 -1.68 -11.47
CA PRO A 39 14.20 -0.77 -12.59
C PRO A 39 12.89 -1.03 -13.34
N ASP A 40 12.22 0.05 -13.73
CA ASP A 40 10.97 0.04 -14.48
C ASP A 40 11.11 1.08 -15.60
N HIS A 41 10.62 0.78 -16.79
CA HIS A 41 10.64 1.71 -17.93
C HIS A 41 9.59 2.81 -17.80
N ARG A 42 8.59 2.59 -16.96
CA ARG A 42 7.54 3.56 -16.67
C ARG A 42 8.03 4.53 -15.62
N ASP A 43 7.66 5.79 -15.81
CA ASP A 43 7.94 6.83 -14.85
C ASP A 43 6.67 7.30 -14.16
N PHE A 44 6.63 7.22 -12.83
CA PHE A 44 5.42 7.49 -12.05
C PHE A 44 5.72 7.78 -10.58
N TYR A 45 4.77 8.47 -9.94
CA TYR A 45 4.76 8.68 -8.50
C TYR A 45 4.00 7.54 -7.81
N LYS A 46 4.53 7.12 -6.66
CA LYS A 46 3.89 6.21 -5.73
C LYS A 46 3.30 7.03 -4.59
N LEU A 47 2.00 6.91 -4.41
CA LEU A 47 1.30 7.46 -3.26
C LEU A 47 0.98 6.31 -2.31
N TYR A 48 1.32 6.47 -1.04
CA TYR A 48 1.09 5.46 -0.03
C TYR A 48 0.11 5.95 1.02
N PHE A 49 -0.98 5.19 1.17
CA PHE A 49 -2.06 5.51 2.09
C PHE A 49 -2.06 4.52 3.25
N LEU A 50 -2.24 5.05 4.46
CA LEU A 50 -2.74 4.26 5.58
C LEU A 50 -4.26 4.21 5.50
N CYS A 51 -4.79 3.00 5.55
CA CYS A 51 -6.22 2.74 5.53
C CYS A 51 -6.66 2.09 6.84
N GLU A 52 -7.91 2.35 7.22
CA GLU A 52 -8.57 1.71 8.36
C GLU A 52 -9.62 0.74 7.86
N ARG A 53 -9.65 -0.43 8.47
CA ARG A 53 -10.55 -1.52 8.09
C ARG A 53 -11.92 -1.32 8.72
N GLN A 54 -12.97 -1.56 7.93
CA GLN A 54 -14.37 -1.32 8.31
C GLN A 54 -15.17 -2.61 8.56
N ASP A 55 -14.60 -3.77 8.30
CA ASP A 55 -15.22 -5.09 8.46
C ASP A 55 -14.35 -6.06 9.28
N ALA A 56 -14.88 -7.26 9.50
CA ALA A 56 -14.18 -8.38 10.13
C ALA A 56 -13.98 -9.59 9.17
N GLU A 57 -14.16 -9.43 7.86
CA GLU A 57 -13.99 -10.48 6.83
C GLU A 57 -12.53 -10.92 6.61
N ALA A 58 -12.26 -12.20 6.42
CA ALA A 58 -10.90 -12.61 6.05
C ALA A 58 -10.52 -12.02 4.67
N PRO A 59 -9.26 -11.63 4.43
CA PRO A 59 -8.83 -11.24 3.09
C PRO A 59 -9.12 -12.35 2.10
N MET A 60 -9.60 -11.98 0.93
CA MET A 60 -10.01 -12.92 -0.10
C MET A 60 -9.57 -12.39 -1.46
N ALA A 61 -8.87 -13.22 -2.22
CA ALA A 61 -8.35 -12.81 -3.51
C ALA A 61 -9.48 -12.54 -4.51
N GLY A 62 -9.35 -11.46 -5.28
CA GLY A 62 -10.24 -11.19 -6.42
C GLY A 62 -9.76 -11.79 -7.73
N SER A 63 -10.40 -11.42 -8.83
CA SER A 63 -10.12 -12.00 -10.16
C SER A 63 -8.71 -11.74 -10.69
N GLU A 64 -8.04 -10.68 -10.23
CA GLU A 64 -6.70 -10.28 -10.66
C GLU A 64 -5.59 -10.72 -9.70
N THR A 65 -5.95 -11.38 -8.60
CA THR A 65 -5.03 -11.76 -7.52
C THR A 65 -5.17 -13.26 -7.24
N SER A 66 -4.06 -13.97 -7.03
CA SER A 66 -4.09 -15.41 -6.79
C SER A 66 -4.32 -15.78 -5.32
N ASP A 67 -3.95 -14.89 -4.39
CA ASP A 67 -4.06 -15.10 -2.95
C ASP A 67 -4.03 -13.75 -2.21
N ALA A 68 -4.63 -13.70 -1.02
CA ALA A 68 -4.65 -12.52 -0.16
C ALA A 68 -4.59 -12.94 1.32
N ALA A 69 -3.63 -12.38 2.06
CA ALA A 69 -3.44 -12.68 3.48
C ALA A 69 -2.80 -11.50 4.23
N PHE A 70 -2.94 -11.51 5.56
CA PHE A 70 -2.18 -10.64 6.44
C PHE A 70 -0.88 -11.31 6.85
N PHE A 71 0.19 -10.52 6.94
CA PHE A 71 1.52 -10.97 7.34
C PHE A 71 2.03 -10.09 8.48
N ALA A 72 2.72 -10.71 9.44
CA ALA A 72 3.44 -9.97 10.46
C ALA A 72 4.67 -9.25 9.83
N PRO A 73 5.13 -8.12 10.39
CA PRO A 73 6.26 -7.36 9.85
C PRO A 73 7.55 -8.18 9.71
N ASP A 74 7.73 -9.20 10.57
CA ASP A 74 8.87 -10.11 10.61
C ASP A 74 8.63 -11.42 9.84
N GLN A 75 7.45 -11.58 9.23
CA GLN A 75 7.04 -12.76 8.47
C GLN A 75 6.54 -12.38 7.07
N LEU A 76 7.18 -11.38 6.46
CA LEU A 76 6.83 -10.95 5.11
C LEU A 76 7.13 -12.04 4.07
N PRO A 77 6.24 -12.24 3.09
CA PRO A 77 6.53 -13.10 1.94
C PRO A 77 7.57 -12.44 1.03
N PRO A 78 8.13 -13.18 0.05
CA PRO A 78 9.00 -12.59 -0.96
C PRO A 78 8.34 -11.38 -1.64
N LEU A 79 8.96 -10.21 -1.54
CA LEU A 79 8.38 -8.98 -2.06
C LEU A 79 8.56 -8.85 -3.57
N SER A 80 7.53 -8.32 -4.23
CA SER A 80 7.66 -7.81 -5.59
C SER A 80 8.44 -6.49 -5.55
N GLN A 81 9.77 -6.57 -5.64
CA GLN A 81 10.68 -5.41 -5.48
C GLN A 81 10.49 -4.30 -6.53
N GLY A 82 9.72 -4.53 -7.59
CA GLY A 82 9.27 -3.47 -8.49
C GLY A 82 8.08 -2.66 -7.95
N ARG A 83 7.24 -3.27 -7.10
CA ARG A 83 6.02 -2.69 -6.53
C ARG A 83 6.16 -2.19 -5.10
N THR A 84 6.98 -2.82 -4.27
CA THR A 84 7.18 -2.43 -2.88
C THR A 84 8.52 -2.92 -2.36
N VAL A 85 9.07 -2.26 -1.35
CA VAL A 85 10.26 -2.71 -0.61
C VAL A 85 9.98 -2.67 0.89
N GLU A 86 10.79 -3.38 1.67
CA GLU A 86 10.65 -3.46 3.13
C GLU A 86 10.56 -2.08 3.80
N ARG A 87 11.34 -1.11 3.31
CA ARG A 87 11.30 0.27 3.82
C ARG A 87 9.89 0.88 3.76
N ASP A 88 9.15 0.68 2.67
CA ASP A 88 7.80 1.24 2.54
C ASP A 88 6.85 0.64 3.58
N ILE A 89 6.97 -0.66 3.84
CA ILE A 89 6.18 -1.39 4.84
C ILE A 89 6.54 -0.92 6.25
N GLN A 90 7.83 -0.84 6.56
CA GLN A 90 8.31 -0.37 7.86
C GLN A 90 7.83 1.04 8.17
N GLU A 91 7.84 1.94 7.18
CA GLU A 91 7.33 3.30 7.36
C GLU A 91 5.82 3.30 7.59
N ALA A 92 5.04 2.45 6.91
CA ALA A 92 3.62 2.31 7.22
C ALA A 92 3.39 1.95 8.70
N PHE A 93 4.19 1.03 9.27
CA PHE A 93 4.17 0.72 10.70
C PHE A 93 4.58 1.91 11.58
N ASP A 94 5.65 2.63 11.23
CA ASP A 94 6.09 3.82 11.97
C ASP A 94 4.98 4.90 12.05
N PHE A 95 4.22 5.09 10.97
CA PHE A 95 3.07 6.02 10.96
C PHE A 95 1.85 5.47 11.70
N HIS A 96 1.61 4.16 11.63
CA HIS A 96 0.53 3.52 12.38
C HIS A 96 0.75 3.66 13.89
N GLU A 97 1.98 3.46 14.35
CA GLU A 97 2.38 3.58 15.77
C GLU A 97 2.60 5.03 16.22
N GLY A 98 2.42 6.01 15.34
CA GLY A 98 2.62 7.43 15.66
C GLY A 98 4.08 7.84 15.86
N ARG A 99 5.05 6.99 15.52
CA ARG A 99 6.49 7.34 15.50
C ARG A 99 6.79 8.38 14.41
N ARG A 100 5.92 8.48 13.40
CA ARG A 100 5.91 9.56 12.40
C ARG A 100 4.48 10.06 12.18
N SER A 101 4.36 11.35 11.87
CA SER A 101 3.06 12.00 11.63
C SER A 101 3.03 12.86 10.37
N VAL A 102 4.19 13.37 9.92
CA VAL A 102 4.32 14.19 8.71
C VAL A 102 4.64 13.31 7.52
N ALA A 103 3.84 13.41 6.46
CA ALA A 103 4.03 12.65 5.23
C ALA A 103 5.44 12.84 4.63
N LEU A 104 5.98 11.78 4.05
CA LEU A 104 7.31 11.75 3.46
C LEU A 104 7.25 12.10 1.97
N PHE A 105 8.13 12.99 1.54
CA PHE A 105 8.27 13.45 0.14
C PHE A 105 9.73 13.34 -0.29
N ASP A 106 9.98 13.11 -1.60
CA ASP A 106 11.32 12.99 -2.20
C ASP A 106 11.60 14.00 -3.34
#